data_AF-A0A0U3M2H5-F1
#
_entry.id   AF-A0A0U3M2H5-F1
#
_cell.length_a   1.000
_cell.length_b   1.000
_cell.length_c   1.000
_cell.angle_alpha   90.00
_cell.angle_beta   90.00
_cell.angle_gamma   90.00
#
_symmetry.space_group_name_H-M   'P 1'
#
loop_
_entity.id
_entity.type
_entity.pdbx_description
1 polymer ?
#
loop_
_entity_poly.entity_id
_entity_poly.type
_entity_poly.pdbx_seq_one_letter_code
_entity_poly.pdbx_strand_id
1 'polypeptide(L)'
;MSNVTLDGYLDTTPETDTGTSVRFDLIHSPDHLDPTEPDAPEQVYACTTEHPAAAELVLHQAKLGDLLRVTGTLTEPDTPGTPPRLRVHNVDILDVAPLTTVSGTVLERYGSYIVVFDADRNEVPVFTTAGQWVGEATTPESIGHLIRAFENTNHP
;
A
#
# COMPACT_ATOMS: atom_id res chain seq x y z
N MET A 1 25.87 2.49 -16.10
CA MET A 1 25.28 3.26 -15.00
C MET A 1 24.98 4.64 -15.53
N SER A 2 23.71 4.97 -15.65
CA SER A 2 23.25 6.26 -16.15
C SER A 2 22.67 7.04 -14.97
N ASN A 3 23.00 8.32 -14.85
CA ASN A 3 22.33 9.17 -13.88
C ASN A 3 20.95 9.52 -14.41
N VAL A 4 19.94 9.31 -13.58
CA VAL A 4 18.55 9.56 -13.92
C VAL A 4 17.86 10.33 -12.80
N THR A 5 16.89 11.14 -13.18
CA THR A 5 15.88 11.69 -12.29
C THR A 5 14.55 11.10 -12.73
N LEU A 6 13.83 10.50 -11.78
CA LEU A 6 12.61 9.76 -12.02
C LEU A 6 11.57 10.20 -10.99
N ASP A 7 10.35 10.41 -11.46
CA ASP A 7 9.20 10.67 -10.59
C ASP A 7 8.32 9.42 -10.57
N GLY A 8 7.82 9.03 -9.40
CA GLY A 8 6.91 7.90 -9.30
C GLY A 8 6.40 7.66 -7.90
N TYR A 9 5.42 6.78 -7.80
CA TYR A 9 4.70 6.52 -6.57
C TYR A 9 5.41 5.45 -5.74
N LEU A 10 5.49 5.67 -4.43
CA LEU A 10 6.03 4.68 -3.49
C LEU A 10 5.08 3.47 -3.40
N ASP A 11 5.52 2.30 -3.83
CA ASP A 11 4.68 1.11 -3.95
C ASP A 11 4.79 0.17 -2.74
N THR A 12 5.98 0.10 -2.13
CA THR A 12 6.23 -0.75 -0.98
C THR A 12 6.54 0.05 0.28
N THR A 13 6.27 -0.54 1.44
CA THR A 13 6.70 0.03 2.71
C THR A 13 8.24 0.00 2.74
N PRO A 14 8.92 1.12 2.98
CA PRO A 14 10.37 1.13 2.99
C PRO A 14 10.94 0.30 4.15
N GLU A 15 11.95 -0.50 3.85
CA GLU A 15 12.55 -1.41 4.82
C GLU A 15 14.07 -1.27 4.85
N THR A 16 14.65 -1.43 6.04
CA THR A 16 16.10 -1.55 6.19
C THR A 16 16.54 -2.95 5.78
N ASP A 17 17.55 -3.05 4.92
CA ASP A 17 18.05 -4.35 4.43
C ASP A 17 19.32 -4.79 5.18
N THR A 18 20.49 -4.24 4.80
CA THR A 18 21.79 -4.58 5.43
C THR A 18 22.12 -3.76 6.68
N GLY A 19 21.17 -2.99 7.20
CA GLY A 19 21.37 -2.05 8.32
C GLY A 19 22.08 -0.74 7.92
N THR A 20 22.67 -0.65 6.73
CA THR A 20 23.25 0.58 6.17
C THR A 20 22.52 1.07 4.92
N SER A 21 21.53 0.32 4.45
CA SER A 21 20.75 0.64 3.25
C SER A 21 19.27 0.47 3.51
N VAL A 22 18.48 1.31 2.83
CA VAL A 22 17.01 1.25 2.79
C VAL A 22 16.60 0.82 1.40
N ARG A 23 15.64 -0.10 1.33
CA ARG A 23 15.01 -0.58 0.10
C ARG A 23 13.55 -0.18 0.06
N PHE A 24 13.09 0.12 -1.15
CA PHE A 24 11.71 0.43 -1.47
C PHE A 24 11.52 0.29 -2.98
N ASP A 25 10.28 0.10 -3.42
CA ASP A 25 9.93 0.02 -4.83
C ASP A 25 9.15 1.28 -5.24
N LEU A 26 9.41 1.74 -6.45
CA LEU A 26 8.80 2.93 -7.02
C LEU A 26 8.16 2.59 -8.36
N ILE A 27 6.88 2.92 -8.51
CA ILE A 27 6.15 2.78 -9.78
C ILE A 27 6.23 4.08 -10.53
N HIS A 28 6.89 4.06 -11.69
CA HIS A 28 6.84 5.13 -12.65
C HIS A 28 5.70 4.86 -13.64
N SER A 29 4.70 5.74 -13.64
CA SER A 29 3.64 5.76 -14.63
C SER A 29 3.83 6.99 -15.53
N PRO A 30 4.40 6.82 -16.74
CA PRO A 30 4.63 7.94 -17.65
C PRO A 30 3.32 8.64 -18.05
N ASP A 31 2.20 7.90 -18.18
CA ASP A 31 0.89 8.42 -18.56
C ASP A 31 0.35 9.54 -17.64
N HIS A 32 0.73 9.54 -16.36
CA HIS A 32 0.29 10.54 -15.38
C HIS A 32 1.24 11.75 -15.27
N LEU A 33 2.47 11.62 -15.76
CA LEU A 33 3.53 12.62 -15.60
C LEU A 33 3.91 13.30 -16.93
N ASP A 34 3.73 12.61 -18.06
CA ASP A 34 3.93 13.12 -19.41
C ASP A 34 2.74 12.73 -20.32
N PRO A 35 1.85 13.69 -20.67
CA PRO A 35 0.67 13.41 -21.48
C PRO A 35 0.99 13.09 -22.96
N THR A 36 2.26 13.06 -23.37
CA THR A 36 2.66 12.82 -24.76
C THR A 36 2.80 11.33 -25.12
N GLU A 37 2.90 10.44 -24.14
CA GLU A 37 2.97 8.98 -24.35
C GLU A 37 1.98 8.25 -23.42
N PRO A 38 0.66 8.38 -23.63
CA PRO A 38 -0.40 7.89 -22.72
C PRO A 38 -0.65 6.37 -22.74
N ASP A 39 0.27 5.58 -23.31
CA ASP A 39 0.18 4.11 -23.42
C ASP A 39 1.49 3.43 -22.96
N ALA A 40 2.39 4.17 -22.30
CA ALA A 40 3.65 3.60 -21.87
C ALA A 40 3.44 2.78 -20.59
N PRO A 41 3.87 1.50 -20.57
CA PRO A 41 3.56 0.60 -19.46
C PRO A 41 4.19 1.11 -18.16
N GLU A 42 3.46 0.94 -17.06
CA GLU A 42 3.98 1.22 -15.73
C GLU A 42 5.25 0.40 -15.47
N GLN A 43 6.29 1.08 -15.01
CA GLN A 43 7.58 0.47 -14.75
C GLN A 43 7.90 0.53 -13.26
N VAL A 44 8.10 -0.64 -12.65
CA VAL A 44 8.57 -0.77 -11.27
C VAL A 44 10.10 -0.66 -11.24
N TYR A 45 10.63 0.15 -10.33
CA TYR A 45 12.05 0.28 -10.05
C TYR A 45 12.37 -0.19 -8.63
N ALA A 46 13.28 -1.16 -8.52
CA ALA A 46 13.81 -1.60 -7.24
C ALA A 46 14.84 -0.59 -6.73
N CYS A 47 14.44 0.24 -5.77
CA CYS A 47 15.26 1.34 -5.27
C CYS A 47 16.07 0.92 -4.04
N THR A 48 17.28 1.46 -3.93
CA THR A 48 18.10 1.31 -2.74
C THR A 48 18.84 2.61 -2.46
N THR A 49 18.84 3.08 -1.21
CA THR A 49 19.61 4.23 -0.78
C THR A 49 20.51 3.88 0.41
N GLU A 50 21.75 4.36 0.34
CA GLU A 50 22.70 4.38 1.48
C GLU A 50 22.93 5.82 1.95
N HIS A 51 22.26 6.79 1.32
CA HIS A 51 22.42 8.21 1.65
C HIS A 51 21.57 8.55 2.88
N PRO A 52 22.16 9.03 4.00
CA PRO A 52 21.44 9.19 5.26
C PRO A 52 20.21 10.10 5.19
N ALA A 53 20.28 11.21 4.44
CA ALA A 53 19.15 12.13 4.30
C ALA A 53 17.99 11.50 3.52
N ALA A 54 18.29 10.77 2.44
CA ALA A 54 17.27 10.05 1.67
C ALA A 54 16.68 8.89 2.47
N ALA A 55 17.50 8.18 3.26
CA ALA A 55 17.05 7.11 4.13
C ALA A 55 16.10 7.63 5.22
N GLU A 56 16.43 8.74 5.89
CA GLU A 56 15.58 9.36 6.91
C GLU A 56 14.23 9.80 6.35
N LEU A 57 14.22 10.49 5.21
CA LEU A 57 13.00 10.94 4.54
C LEU A 57 12.11 9.75 4.16
N VAL A 58 12.67 8.74 3.48
CA VAL A 58 11.89 7.59 3.01
C VAL A 58 11.36 6.74 4.19
N LEU A 59 12.15 6.53 5.24
CA LEU A 59 11.72 5.70 6.37
C LEU A 59 10.70 6.38 7.29
N HIS A 60 10.75 7.70 7.42
CA HIS A 60 10.01 8.41 8.47
C HIS A 60 8.99 9.42 7.96
N GLN A 61 9.13 9.87 6.71
CA GLN A 61 8.30 10.94 6.16
C GLN A 61 7.44 10.46 5.00
N ALA A 62 7.99 9.61 4.13
CA ALA A 62 7.26 9.05 3.00
C ALA A 62 6.24 8.00 3.44
N LYS A 63 5.11 7.96 2.75
CA LYS A 63 4.03 6.98 2.91
C LYS A 63 3.78 6.26 1.60
N LEU A 64 3.26 5.03 1.72
CA LEU A 64 2.82 4.26 0.56
C LEU A 64 1.83 5.10 -0.26
N GLY A 65 2.09 5.19 -1.56
CA GLY A 65 1.34 6.01 -2.51
C GLY A 65 1.83 7.46 -2.65
N ASP A 66 2.79 7.94 -1.86
CA ASP A 66 3.36 9.28 -2.05
C ASP A 66 4.07 9.37 -3.40
N LEU A 67 3.92 10.51 -4.07
CA LEU A 67 4.67 10.80 -5.30
C LEU A 67 6.06 11.31 -4.92
N LEU A 68 7.09 10.55 -5.26
CA LEU A 68 8.48 10.85 -4.97
C LEU A 68 9.24 11.21 -6.25
N ARG A 69 10.12 12.21 -6.16
CA ARG A 69 11.19 12.43 -7.13
C ARG A 69 12.47 11.84 -6.60
N VAL A 70 13.05 10.90 -7.33
CA VAL A 70 14.31 10.24 -6.97
C VAL A 70 15.39 10.59 -7.99
N THR A 71 16.59 10.88 -7.50
CA THR A 71 17.77 11.08 -8.35
C THR A 71 18.81 10.04 -7.99
N GLY A 72 19.33 9.32 -8.97
CA GLY A 72 20.23 8.20 -8.70
C GLY A 72 20.92 7.63 -9.92
N THR A 73 21.54 6.47 -9.72
CA THR A 73 22.21 5.69 -10.76
C THR A 73 21.38 4.46 -11.12
N LEU A 74 20.95 4.39 -12.38
CA LEU A 74 20.16 3.28 -12.91
C LEU A 74 21.07 2.15 -13.41
N THR A 75 20.69 0.93 -13.05
CA THR A 75 21.29 -0.32 -13.52
C THR A 75 20.19 -1.20 -14.10
N GLU A 76 20.25 -1.40 -15.41
CA GLU A 76 19.35 -2.31 -16.12
C GLU A 76 19.54 -3.76 -15.64
N PRO A 77 18.47 -4.55 -15.61
CA PRO A 77 18.55 -5.96 -15.24
C PRO A 77 19.14 -6.78 -16.39
N ASP A 78 20.06 -7.70 -16.07
CA ASP A 78 20.62 -8.63 -17.06
C ASP A 78 19.60 -9.73 -17.48
N THR A 79 18.53 -9.90 -16.70
CA THR A 79 17.50 -10.93 -16.91
C THR A 79 16.14 -10.28 -17.20
N PRO A 80 15.48 -10.66 -18.32
CA PRO A 80 14.13 -10.19 -18.62
C PRO A 80 13.14 -10.51 -17.49
N GLY A 81 12.27 -9.55 -17.16
CA GLY A 81 11.26 -9.71 -16.11
C GLY A 81 11.75 -9.42 -14.68
N THR A 82 13.03 -9.09 -14.50
CA THR A 82 13.50 -8.49 -13.24
C THR A 82 13.33 -6.98 -13.31
N PRO A 83 12.90 -6.29 -12.24
CA PRO A 83 12.83 -4.83 -12.26
C PRO A 83 14.24 -4.22 -12.34
N PRO A 84 14.40 -3.09 -13.07
CA PRO A 84 15.63 -2.31 -13.06
C PRO A 84 15.95 -1.81 -11.64
N ARG A 85 17.24 -1.72 -11.32
CA ARG A 85 17.73 -1.29 -10.01
C ARG A 85 18.16 0.16 -10.02
N LEU A 86 17.65 0.95 -9.09
CA LEU A 86 18.00 2.36 -8.94
C LEU A 86 18.73 2.59 -7.61
N ARG A 87 20.01 2.97 -7.67
CA ARG A 87 20.73 3.40 -6.47
C ARG A 87 20.50 4.89 -6.28
N VAL A 88 19.65 5.21 -5.31
CA VAL A 88 19.15 6.55 -5.04
C VAL A 88 20.19 7.35 -4.26
N HIS A 89 20.35 8.61 -4.65
CA HIS A 89 21.27 9.58 -4.04
C HIS A 89 20.50 10.73 -3.40
N ASN A 90 19.37 11.13 -3.98
CA ASN A 90 18.48 12.15 -3.45
C ASN A 90 17.01 11.73 -3.61
N VAL A 91 16.16 12.16 -2.68
CA VAL A 91 14.71 11.95 -2.71
C VAL A 91 14.03 13.25 -2.30
N ASP A 92 12.98 13.62 -3.01
CA ASP A 92 12.06 14.70 -2.67
C ASP A 92 10.62 14.18 -2.74
N ILE A 93 9.77 14.56 -1.78
CA ILE A 93 8.32 14.27 -1.84
C ILE A 93 7.67 15.38 -2.67
N LEU A 94 7.04 15.01 -3.79
CA LEU A 94 6.36 15.95 -4.68
C LEU A 94 4.88 16.10 -4.32
N ASP A 95 4.23 14.99 -3.98
CA ASP A 95 2.83 14.97 -3.55
C ASP A 95 2.61 13.88 -2.51
N VAL A 96 1.70 14.12 -1.58
CA VAL A 96 1.41 13.21 -0.47
C VAL A 96 0.15 12.43 -0.81
N ALA A 97 0.20 11.11 -0.66
CA ALA A 97 -0.96 10.26 -0.83
C ALA A 97 -2.10 10.76 0.05
N PRO A 98 -3.34 10.86 -0.48
CA PRO A 98 -4.50 11.09 0.36
C PRO A 98 -4.52 9.99 1.42
N LEU A 99 -4.53 10.38 2.70
CA LEU A 99 -4.34 9.53 3.87
C LEU A 99 -5.06 8.17 3.74
N THR A 100 -4.36 7.15 3.24
CA THR A 100 -4.72 5.76 3.48
C THR A 100 -4.04 5.38 4.77
N THR A 101 -4.61 5.83 5.90
CA THR A 101 -4.32 5.12 7.13
C THR A 101 -4.84 3.71 6.87
N VAL A 102 -3.94 2.74 6.67
CA VAL A 102 -4.29 1.34 6.80
C VAL A 102 -4.56 1.14 8.29
N SER A 103 -5.71 1.63 8.74
CA SER A 103 -6.20 1.53 10.09
C SER A 103 -6.68 0.10 10.30
N GLY A 104 -5.72 -0.83 10.31
CA GLY A 104 -5.88 -2.24 10.69
C GLY A 104 -7.27 -2.82 10.42
N THR A 105 -7.76 -2.73 9.18
CA THR A 105 -9.05 -3.36 8.86
C THR A 105 -8.83 -4.87 8.90
N VAL A 106 -9.33 -5.52 9.95
CA VAL A 106 -9.17 -6.96 10.18
C VAL A 106 -10.48 -7.65 9.84
N LEU A 107 -10.40 -8.68 9.00
CA LEU A 107 -11.51 -9.61 8.77
C LEU A 107 -11.35 -10.79 9.72
N GLU A 108 -12.30 -10.96 10.63
CA GLU A 108 -12.36 -12.13 11.52
C GLU A 108 -13.51 -13.06 11.13
N ARG A 109 -13.25 -14.37 11.15
CA ARG A 109 -14.25 -15.38 10.81
C ARG A 109 -14.90 -15.95 12.07
N TYR A 110 -16.22 -15.76 12.19
CA TYR A 110 -17.08 -16.38 13.19
C TYR A 110 -17.94 -17.46 12.53
N GLY A 111 -17.39 -18.66 12.35
CA GLY A 111 -18.11 -19.78 11.72
C GLY A 111 -18.51 -19.50 10.26
N SER A 112 -19.81 -19.36 10.00
CA SER A 112 -20.39 -19.00 8.69
C SER A 112 -20.52 -17.49 8.46
N TYR A 113 -19.92 -16.69 9.36
CA TYR A 113 -19.98 -15.24 9.34
C TYR A 113 -18.58 -14.62 9.27
N ILE A 114 -18.50 -13.45 8.64
CA ILE A 114 -17.32 -12.60 8.55
C ILE A 114 -17.64 -11.28 9.24
N VAL A 115 -16.74 -10.88 10.12
CA VAL A 115 -16.81 -9.65 10.91
C VAL A 115 -15.70 -8.73 10.44
N VAL A 116 -16.03 -7.47 10.13
CA VAL A 116 -15.05 -6.48 9.66
C VAL A 116 -14.78 -5.50 10.79
N PHE A 117 -13.58 -5.58 11.38
CA PHE A 117 -13.11 -4.60 12.34
C PHE A 117 -12.35 -3.52 11.61
N ASP A 118 -12.71 -2.26 11.83
CA ASP A 118 -12.04 -1.10 11.26
C ASP A 118 -11.68 -0.18 12.43
N ALA A 119 -10.42 0.24 12.52
CA ALA A 119 -9.97 1.02 13.67
C ALA A 119 -10.58 2.43 13.72
N ASP A 120 -11.10 2.91 12.58
CA ASP A 120 -11.77 4.21 12.45
C ASP A 120 -13.30 4.11 12.55
N ARG A 121 -13.84 2.91 12.77
CA ARG A 121 -15.28 2.66 12.85
C ARG A 121 -15.67 1.96 14.14
N ASN A 122 -16.65 2.54 14.84
CA ASN A 122 -17.18 1.94 16.06
C ASN A 122 -18.20 0.82 15.79
N GLU A 123 -18.96 0.91 14.70
CA GLU A 123 -19.82 -0.19 14.30
C GLU A 123 -19.05 -1.27 13.54
N VAL A 124 -19.40 -2.50 13.82
CA VAL A 124 -18.75 -3.69 13.27
C VAL A 124 -19.70 -4.37 12.29
N PRO A 125 -19.47 -4.24 10.97
CA PRO A 125 -20.24 -4.94 9.96
C PRO A 125 -20.11 -6.46 10.06
N VAL A 126 -21.23 -7.14 9.91
CA VAL A 126 -21.31 -8.61 9.89
C VAL A 126 -21.92 -9.06 8.57
N PHE A 127 -21.24 -9.99 7.93
CA PHE A 127 -21.66 -10.64 6.69
C PHE A 127 -21.69 -12.16 6.90
N THR A 128 -22.42 -12.87 6.05
CA THR A 128 -22.21 -14.31 5.87
C THR A 128 -20.95 -14.55 5.04
N THR A 129 -20.38 -15.75 5.06
CA THR A 129 -19.26 -16.13 4.18
C THR A 129 -19.63 -16.10 2.69
N ALA A 130 -20.92 -16.08 2.35
CA ALA A 130 -21.41 -15.90 0.98
C ALA A 130 -21.53 -14.42 0.58
N GLY A 131 -21.18 -13.48 1.47
CA GLY A 131 -21.25 -12.04 1.23
C GLY A 131 -22.62 -11.40 1.50
N GLN A 132 -23.60 -12.17 2.01
CA GLN A 132 -24.90 -11.59 2.39
C GLN A 132 -24.75 -10.72 3.64
N TRP A 133 -25.32 -9.52 3.60
CA TRP A 133 -25.38 -8.58 4.72
C TRP A 133 -26.24 -9.13 5.86
N VAL A 134 -25.68 -9.13 7.07
CA VAL A 134 -26.38 -9.52 8.30
C VAL A 134 -26.78 -8.28 9.11
N GLY A 135 -25.92 -7.26 9.15
CA GLY A 135 -26.14 -6.00 9.86
C GLY A 135 -24.88 -5.46 10.53
N GLU A 136 -25.05 -4.45 11.39
CA GLU A 136 -23.95 -3.77 12.08
C GLU A 136 -24.10 -3.92 13.59
N ALA A 137 -23.04 -4.40 14.24
CA ALA A 137 -22.96 -4.55 15.68
C ALA A 137 -22.30 -3.31 16.29
N THR A 138 -22.93 -2.68 17.27
CA THR A 138 -22.38 -1.48 17.94
C THR A 138 -21.36 -1.81 19.03
N THR A 139 -21.32 -3.06 19.48
CA THR A 139 -20.30 -3.62 20.38
C THR A 139 -19.99 -5.08 20.03
N PRO A 140 -18.79 -5.61 20.37
CA PRO A 140 -18.44 -7.01 20.08
C PRO A 140 -19.44 -8.03 20.64
N GLU A 141 -20.02 -7.77 21.81
CA GLU A 141 -21.01 -8.67 22.41
C GLU A 141 -22.35 -8.70 21.66
N SER A 142 -22.65 -7.66 20.87
CA SER A 142 -23.91 -7.57 20.11
C SER A 142 -23.89 -8.39 18.80
N ILE A 143 -22.71 -8.82 18.33
CA ILE A 143 -22.54 -9.65 17.13
C ILE A 143 -23.35 -10.95 17.23
N GLY A 144 -23.29 -11.64 18.36
CA GLY A 144 -24.02 -12.89 18.56
C GLY A 144 -25.55 -12.72 18.65
N HIS A 145 -26.03 -11.53 19.03
CA HIS A 145 -27.46 -11.21 18.98
C HIS A 145 -27.92 -10.94 17.55
N LEU A 146 -27.12 -10.22 16.79
CA LEU A 146 -27.37 -9.88 15.38
C LEU A 146 -27.41 -11.13 14.49
N ILE A 147 -26.46 -12.04 14.66
CA ILE A 147 -26.43 -13.34 13.96
C ILE A 147 -27.71 -14.14 14.25
N ARG A 148 -28.09 -14.30 15.53
CA ARG A 148 -29.29 -15.06 15.91
C ARG A 148 -30.57 -14.45 15.33
N ALA A 149 -30.70 -13.12 15.34
CA ALA A 149 -31.85 -12.46 14.76
C ALA A 149 -31.97 -12.74 13.24
N PHE A 150 -30.85 -12.72 12.54
CA PHE A 150 -30.79 -13.03 11.12
C PHE A 150 -31.08 -14.50 10.82
N GLU A 151 -30.55 -15.44 11.60
CA GLU A 151 -30.85 -16.87 11.47
C GLU A 151 -32.34 -17.14 11.69
N ASN A 152 -32.94 -16.59 12.75
CA ASN A 152 -34.36 -16.77 13.05
C ASN A 152 -35.29 -16.16 11.98
N THR A 153 -34.81 -15.19 11.20
CA THR A 153 -35.57 -14.60 10.10
C THR A 153 -35.47 -15.43 8.82
N ASN A 154 -34.34 -16.12 8.61
CA ASN A 154 -34.04 -16.87 7.38
C ASN A 154 -34.22 -18.39 7.51
N HIS A 155 -34.42 -18.91 8.72
CA HIS A 155 -34.81 -20.29 9.01
C HIS A 155 -36.21 -20.33 9.64
N PRO A 156 -37.28 -20.63 8.88
CA PRO A 156 -38.56 -21.03 9.48
C PRO A 156 -38.49 -22.44 10.07
#